data_AF-A0A2J7PQK0-F1
#
_entry.id   AF-A0A2J7PQK0-F1
#
_cell.length_a   1.000
_cell.length_b   1.000
_cell.length_c   1.000
_cell.angle_alpha   90.00
_cell.angle_beta   90.00
_cell.angle_gamma   90.00
#
_symmetry.space_group_name_H-M   'P 1'
#
loop_
_entity.id
_entity.type
_entity.pdbx_description
1 polymer ?
#
loop_
_entity_poly.entity_id
_entity_poly.type
_entity_poly.pdbx_seq_one_letter_code
_entity_poly.pdbx_strand_id
1 'polypeptide(L)'
;MITMQLPPLAAILLLLGVTDLALGFSGRAFERAKEVDEKCRNENQVEKGYFEKFIKARIDEVDPPDNYKCFIKCIMVELLSLNDHGEFNIDEELQNVPPEIMEEGHRIIKTCHDTPGKDACDKAYQVHKCYHRENPELYSLVLHYWENASQK
;
A
#
# COMPACT_ATOMS: atom_id res chain seq x y z
N MET A 1 42.98 47.05 -28.76
CA MET A 1 42.34 45.72 -28.67
C MET A 1 41.09 45.90 -27.82
N ILE A 2 39.94 45.52 -28.37
CA ILE A 2 38.61 45.90 -27.90
C ILE A 2 38.30 45.15 -26.59
N THR A 3 38.04 45.88 -25.51
CA THR A 3 37.48 45.34 -24.27
C THR A 3 36.01 45.01 -24.50
N MET A 4 35.69 43.73 -24.70
CA MET A 4 34.31 43.27 -24.76
C MET A 4 33.75 43.17 -23.33
N GLN A 5 33.00 44.18 -22.92
CA GLN A 5 32.16 44.17 -21.73
C GLN A 5 30.95 43.26 -21.99
N LEU A 6 30.77 42.21 -21.18
CA LEU A 6 29.55 41.41 -21.15
C LEU A 6 28.39 42.24 -20.56
N PRO A 7 27.18 42.21 -21.13
CA PRO A 7 26.01 42.84 -20.52
C PRO A 7 25.45 41.98 -19.36
N PRO A 8 24.99 42.58 -18.25
CA PRO A 8 24.58 41.87 -17.04
C PRO A 8 23.10 41.47 -17.09
N LEU A 9 22.64 40.77 -18.12
CA LEU A 9 21.21 40.48 -18.27
C LEU A 9 20.96 39.17 -19.02
N ALA A 10 21.32 38.04 -18.42
CA ALA A 10 20.73 36.73 -18.76
C ALA A 10 21.04 35.65 -17.70
N ALA A 11 21.09 36.02 -16.42
CA ALA A 11 20.93 35.02 -15.36
C ALA A 11 19.43 34.75 -15.19
N ILE A 12 18.78 34.25 -16.24
CA ILE A 12 17.48 33.58 -16.09
C ILE A 12 17.83 32.26 -15.43
N LEU A 13 17.85 32.27 -14.09
CA LEU A 13 17.67 31.05 -13.32
C LEU A 13 16.36 30.45 -13.79
N LEU A 14 16.43 29.50 -14.71
CA LEU A 14 15.45 28.44 -14.80
C LEU A 14 15.55 27.69 -13.47
N LEU A 15 14.88 28.21 -12.45
CA LEU A 15 14.29 27.39 -11.41
C LEU A 15 13.29 26.50 -12.14
N LEU A 16 13.79 25.45 -12.80
CA LEU A 16 13.04 24.22 -12.91
C LEU A 16 12.80 23.85 -11.46
N GLY A 17 11.66 24.31 -10.93
CA GLY A 17 11.14 23.81 -9.68
C GLY A 17 11.17 22.31 -9.87
N VAL A 18 12.06 21.65 -9.13
CA VAL A 18 11.95 20.23 -8.89
C VAL A 18 10.68 20.16 -8.07
N THR A 19 9.54 20.19 -8.74
CA THR A 19 8.34 19.62 -8.17
C THR A 19 8.78 18.20 -7.95
N ASP A 20 9.05 17.84 -6.70
CA ASP A 20 9.02 16.46 -6.28
C ASP A 20 7.65 15.97 -6.78
N LEU A 21 7.60 15.40 -7.98
CA LEU A 21 6.60 14.42 -8.31
C LEU A 21 6.93 13.31 -7.32
N ALA A 22 6.34 13.39 -6.13
CA ALA A 22 6.24 12.28 -5.24
C ALA A 22 5.41 11.26 -6.02
N LEU A 23 6.11 10.44 -6.81
CA LEU A 23 5.61 9.21 -7.40
C LEU A 23 5.12 8.41 -6.21
N GLY A 24 3.82 8.44 -5.99
CA GLY A 24 3.11 7.68 -4.99
C GLY A 24 1.98 6.96 -5.66
N PHE A 25 1.51 5.90 -5.03
CA PHE A 25 0.37 5.16 -5.55
C PHE A 25 -0.91 5.99 -5.45
N SER A 26 -1.66 5.98 -6.55
CA SER A 26 -2.96 6.62 -6.68
C SER A 26 -4.06 5.57 -6.75
N GLY A 27 -5.31 6.01 -6.95
CA GLY A 27 -6.46 5.13 -7.14
C GLY A 27 -7.32 4.97 -5.88
N ARG A 28 -8.48 4.33 -6.08
CA ARG A 28 -9.61 4.33 -5.13
C ARG A 28 -9.26 3.86 -3.72
N ALA A 29 -8.37 2.87 -3.61
CA ALA A 29 -7.94 2.34 -2.31
C ALA A 29 -7.10 3.37 -1.55
N PHE A 30 -6.15 4.03 -2.24
CA PHE A 30 -5.27 5.04 -1.66
C PHE A 30 -6.01 6.35 -1.36
N GLU A 31 -7.02 6.71 -2.15
CA GLU A 31 -7.91 7.86 -1.88
C GLU A 31 -8.64 7.73 -0.55
N ARG A 32 -8.92 6.49 -0.11
CA ARG A 32 -9.60 6.18 1.15
C ARG A 32 -8.67 5.69 2.26
N ALA A 33 -7.35 5.69 2.04
CA ALA A 33 -6.39 5.09 2.98
C ALA A 33 -6.51 5.64 4.40
N LYS A 34 -6.66 6.96 4.57
CA LYS A 34 -6.82 7.59 5.89
C LYS A 34 -8.08 7.10 6.62
N GLU A 35 -9.23 7.24 5.97
CA GLU A 35 -10.53 6.84 6.53
C GLU A 35 -10.54 5.37 6.95
N VAL A 36 -10.09 4.49 6.04
CA VAL A 36 -10.09 3.04 6.24
C VAL A 36 -9.10 2.64 7.33
N ASP A 37 -7.87 3.16 7.30
CA ASP A 37 -6.84 2.84 8.28
C ASP A 37 -7.22 3.31 9.69
N GLU A 38 -7.74 4.54 9.84
CA GLU A 38 -8.21 5.06 11.13
C GLU A 38 -9.35 4.20 11.71
N LYS A 39 -10.37 3.88 10.89
CA LYS A 39 -11.47 3.01 11.30
C LYS A 39 -10.97 1.65 11.76
N CYS A 40 -10.19 0.97 10.92
CA CYS A 40 -9.76 -0.39 11.18
C CYS A 40 -8.78 -0.49 12.36
N ARG A 41 -7.91 0.50 12.56
CA ARG A 41 -7.05 0.56 13.76
C ARG A 41 -7.87 0.74 15.02
N ASN A 42 -8.87 1.62 15.00
CA ASN A 42 -9.73 1.87 16.16
C ASN A 42 -10.54 0.63 16.55
N GLU A 43 -11.13 -0.05 15.57
CA GLU A 43 -11.93 -1.27 15.80
C GLU A 43 -11.08 -2.43 16.34
N ASN A 44 -9.84 -2.56 15.88
CA ASN A 44 -8.97 -3.70 16.20
C ASN A 44 -7.87 -3.37 17.22
N GLN A 45 -7.86 -2.15 17.77
CA GLN A 45 -6.87 -1.69 18.76
C GLN A 45 -5.42 -1.89 18.27
N VAL A 46 -5.15 -1.54 17.00
CA VAL A 46 -3.82 -1.65 16.38
C VAL A 46 -3.15 -0.28 16.32
N GLU A 47 -1.98 -0.16 16.96
CA GLU A 47 -1.19 1.08 16.94
C GLU A 47 -0.59 1.38 15.56
N LYS A 48 -0.24 2.64 15.30
CA LYS A 48 0.52 3.06 14.11
C LYS A 48 1.90 2.39 14.05
N GLY A 49 2.49 2.32 12.85
CA GLY A 49 3.81 1.72 12.66
C GLY A 49 3.84 0.18 12.79
N TYR A 50 2.67 -0.47 12.87
CA TYR A 50 2.59 -1.93 12.93
C TYR A 50 3.09 -2.61 11.64
N PHE A 51 2.92 -1.97 10.48
CA PHE A 51 3.47 -2.47 9.21
C PHE A 51 5.00 -2.55 9.24
N GLU A 52 5.66 -1.57 9.87
CA GLU A 52 7.13 -1.57 10.02
C GLU A 52 7.62 -2.71 10.93
N LYS A 53 6.84 -3.06 11.96
CA LYS A 53 7.19 -4.10 12.95
C LYS A 53 7.17 -5.51 12.35
N PHE A 54 6.28 -5.82 11.41
CA PHE A 54 6.04 -7.22 10.99
C PHE A 54 6.41 -7.54 9.54
N ILE A 55 6.36 -6.57 8.61
CA ILE A 55 6.42 -6.92 7.18
C ILE A 55 7.84 -6.86 6.61
N LYS A 56 8.70 -5.95 7.10
CA LYS A 56 10.00 -5.72 6.46
C LYS A 56 11.01 -6.87 6.57
N ALA A 57 10.77 -7.89 7.43
CA ALA A 57 11.67 -9.05 7.56
C ALA A 57 11.08 -10.31 8.22
N ARG A 58 9.84 -10.31 8.76
CA ARG A 58 9.39 -11.36 9.71
C ARG A 58 8.02 -11.96 9.42
N ILE A 59 7.37 -11.63 8.30
CA ILE A 59 6.01 -12.12 7.99
C ILE A 59 5.96 -13.66 7.85
N ASP A 60 7.07 -14.28 7.48
CA ASP A 60 7.23 -15.74 7.45
C ASP A 60 7.68 -16.35 8.78
N GLU A 61 8.21 -15.54 9.69
CA GLU A 61 8.85 -16.00 10.93
C GLU A 61 7.99 -15.83 12.19
N VAL A 62 7.03 -14.90 12.16
CA VAL A 62 6.24 -14.53 13.33
C VAL A 62 4.76 -14.61 12.97
N ASP A 63 4.00 -15.39 13.75
CA ASP A 63 2.54 -15.35 13.71
C ASP A 63 2.07 -14.09 14.44
N PRO A 64 1.41 -13.13 13.76
CA PRO A 64 1.00 -11.91 14.42
C PRO A 64 -0.22 -12.16 15.32
N PRO A 65 -0.41 -11.31 16.35
CA PRO A 65 -1.64 -11.23 17.12
C PRO A 65 -2.92 -11.23 16.26
N ASP A 66 -3.97 -11.90 16.76
CA ASP A 66 -5.23 -12.04 16.03
C ASP A 66 -5.86 -10.67 15.69
N ASN A 67 -5.71 -9.66 16.56
CA ASN A 67 -6.23 -8.32 16.29
C ASN A 67 -5.57 -7.66 15.08
N TYR A 68 -4.30 -7.97 14.78
CA TYR A 68 -3.65 -7.50 13.56
C TYR A 68 -4.16 -8.22 12.31
N LYS A 69 -4.40 -9.53 12.39
CA LYS A 69 -5.05 -10.28 11.30
C LYS A 69 -6.43 -9.70 11.00
N CYS A 70 -7.20 -9.39 12.04
CA CYS A 70 -8.51 -8.76 11.90
C CYS A 70 -8.45 -7.30 11.42
N PHE A 71 -7.39 -6.56 11.73
CA PHE A 71 -7.12 -5.25 11.12
C PHE A 71 -6.96 -5.36 9.59
N ILE A 72 -6.19 -6.33 9.10
CA ILE A 72 -6.05 -6.58 7.65
C ILE A 72 -7.40 -6.97 7.04
N LYS A 73 -8.16 -7.87 7.70
CA LYS A 73 -9.52 -8.21 7.27
C LYS A 73 -10.43 -7.00 7.19
N CYS A 74 -10.38 -6.09 8.18
CA CYS A 74 -11.16 -4.87 8.16
C CYS A 74 -10.82 -4.01 6.94
N ILE A 75 -9.54 -3.81 6.62
CA ILE A 75 -9.14 -3.05 5.42
C ILE A 75 -9.74 -3.68 4.16
N MET A 76 -9.64 -5.01 4.01
CA MET A 76 -10.19 -5.70 2.83
C MET A 76 -11.72 -5.59 2.77
N VAL A 77 -12.42 -5.60 3.91
CA VAL A 77 -13.88 -5.38 3.97
C VAL A 77 -14.23 -3.95 3.56
N GLU A 78 -13.54 -2.94 4.07
CA GLU A 78 -13.81 -1.54 3.71
C GLU A 78 -13.49 -1.21 2.25
N LEU A 79 -12.59 -1.98 1.64
CA LEU A 79 -12.22 -1.92 0.23
C LEU A 79 -12.95 -2.98 -0.64
N LEU A 80 -13.96 -3.65 -0.08
CA LEU A 80 -14.86 -4.59 -0.75
C LEU A 80 -14.20 -5.84 -1.34
N SER A 81 -12.93 -6.12 -1.02
CA SER A 81 -12.19 -7.29 -1.54
C SER A 81 -12.34 -8.55 -0.69
N LEU A 82 -12.94 -8.44 0.49
CA LEU A 82 -13.31 -9.56 1.34
C LEU A 82 -14.64 -9.22 2.04
N ASN A 83 -15.53 -10.18 2.25
CA ASN A 83 -16.69 -9.96 3.11
C ASN A 83 -16.45 -10.44 4.56
N ASP A 84 -17.42 -10.21 5.44
CA ASP A 84 -17.33 -10.59 6.86
C ASP A 84 -17.18 -12.10 7.09
N HIS A 85 -17.57 -12.92 6.12
CA HIS A 85 -17.47 -14.38 6.15
C HIS A 85 -16.15 -14.91 5.57
N GLY A 86 -15.28 -14.04 5.05
CA GLY A 86 -14.00 -14.43 4.45
C GLY A 86 -14.09 -14.84 2.98
N GLU A 87 -15.19 -14.51 2.29
CA GLU A 87 -15.33 -14.73 0.85
C GLU A 87 -14.61 -13.59 0.11
N PHE A 88 -13.64 -13.96 -0.72
CA PHE A 88 -12.78 -13.03 -1.44
C PHE A 88 -13.44 -12.56 -2.74
N ASN A 89 -13.42 -11.25 -2.99
CA ASN A 89 -13.93 -10.65 -4.22
C ASN A 89 -12.75 -10.20 -5.09
N ILE A 90 -12.39 -11.05 -6.05
CA ILE A 90 -11.27 -10.80 -6.96
C ILE A 90 -11.47 -9.56 -7.84
N ASP A 91 -12.70 -9.30 -8.29
CA ASP A 91 -12.96 -8.16 -9.17
C ASP A 91 -12.76 -6.82 -8.44
N GLU A 92 -13.14 -6.76 -7.16
CA GLU A 92 -12.90 -5.58 -6.32
C GLU A 92 -11.41 -5.46 -5.96
N GLU A 93 -10.74 -6.55 -5.62
CA GLU A 93 -9.30 -6.49 -5.32
C GLU A 93 -8.48 -6.03 -6.54
N LEU A 94 -8.80 -6.51 -7.74
CA LEU A 94 -8.14 -6.06 -8.97
C LEU A 94 -8.33 -4.55 -9.22
N GLN A 95 -9.47 -3.98 -8.81
CA GLN A 95 -9.72 -2.54 -8.88
C GLN A 95 -9.03 -1.75 -7.74
N ASN A 96 -8.66 -2.41 -6.64
CA ASN A 96 -7.88 -1.79 -5.56
C ASN A 96 -6.40 -1.62 -5.91
N VAL A 97 -5.91 -2.31 -6.94
CA VAL A 97 -4.51 -2.19 -7.39
C VAL A 97 -4.27 -0.79 -7.96
N PRO A 98 -3.23 -0.08 -7.48
CA PRO A 98 -2.84 1.21 -8.04
C PRO A 98 -2.49 1.09 -9.52
N PRO A 99 -2.85 2.09 -10.34
CA PRO A 99 -2.57 2.07 -11.78
C PRO A 99 -1.07 1.97 -12.09
N GLU A 100 -0.21 2.46 -11.20
CA GLU A 100 1.25 2.42 -11.35
C GLU A 100 1.83 1.01 -11.31
N ILE A 101 1.09 0.04 -10.77
CA ILE A 101 1.54 -1.35 -10.58
C ILE A 101 0.53 -2.38 -11.09
N MET A 102 -0.40 -1.95 -11.96
CA MET A 102 -1.56 -2.73 -12.38
C MET A 102 -1.20 -4.13 -12.89
N GLU A 103 -0.23 -4.26 -13.80
CA GLU A 103 0.16 -5.54 -14.40
C GLU A 103 0.68 -6.54 -13.35
N GLU A 104 1.64 -6.09 -12.54
CA GLU A 104 2.28 -6.90 -11.51
C GLU A 104 1.30 -7.23 -10.37
N GLY A 105 0.56 -6.23 -9.90
CA GLY A 105 -0.44 -6.40 -8.84
C GLY A 105 -1.57 -7.35 -9.26
N HIS A 106 -2.06 -7.24 -10.50
CA HIS A 106 -3.06 -8.18 -11.03
C HIS A 106 -2.53 -9.60 -11.13
N ARG A 107 -1.27 -9.79 -11.53
CA ARG A 107 -0.65 -11.13 -11.55
C ARG A 107 -0.64 -11.73 -10.14
N ILE A 108 -0.19 -10.96 -9.15
CA ILE A 108 -0.09 -11.41 -7.75
C ILE A 108 -1.47 -11.77 -7.19
N ILE A 109 -2.49 -10.93 -7.40
CA ILE A 109 -3.86 -11.20 -6.92
C ILE A 109 -4.41 -12.48 -7.53
N LYS A 110 -4.26 -12.67 -8.85
CA LYS A 110 -4.71 -13.88 -9.54
C LYS A 110 -4.03 -15.13 -8.98
N THR A 111 -2.76 -15.04 -8.59
CA THR A 111 -2.06 -16.15 -7.92
C THR A 111 -2.61 -16.42 -6.51
N CYS A 112 -2.97 -15.39 -5.76
CA CYS A 112 -3.19 -15.48 -4.32
C CYS A 112 -4.66 -15.53 -3.86
N HIS A 113 -5.64 -15.22 -4.71
CA HIS A 113 -7.06 -15.08 -4.32
C HIS A 113 -7.66 -16.31 -3.60
N ASP A 114 -7.25 -17.51 -4.00
CA ASP A 114 -7.73 -18.78 -3.43
C ASP A 114 -6.99 -19.21 -2.15
N THR A 115 -6.08 -18.39 -1.61
CA THR A 115 -5.28 -18.76 -0.42
C THR A 115 -6.17 -19.08 0.77
N PRO A 116 -6.14 -20.28 1.38
CA PRO A 116 -7.05 -20.63 2.47
C PRO A 116 -6.69 -19.92 3.80
N GLY A 117 -7.63 -19.89 4.74
CA GLY A 117 -7.42 -19.44 6.12
C GLY A 117 -8.37 -20.15 7.08
N LYS A 118 -8.04 -20.17 8.38
CA LYS A 118 -8.86 -20.85 9.42
C LYS A 118 -10.19 -20.13 9.71
N ASP A 119 -10.19 -18.81 9.53
CA ASP A 119 -11.31 -17.89 9.70
C ASP A 119 -11.11 -16.66 8.79
N ALA A 120 -12.04 -15.70 8.80
CA ALA A 120 -11.96 -14.52 7.93
C ALA A 120 -10.74 -13.63 8.21
N CYS A 121 -10.32 -13.49 9.47
CA CYS A 121 -9.15 -12.69 9.83
C CYS A 121 -7.86 -13.36 9.34
N ASP A 122 -7.74 -14.66 9.56
CA ASP A 122 -6.60 -15.45 9.11
C ASP A 122 -6.56 -15.53 7.57
N LYS A 123 -7.70 -15.72 6.89
CA LYS A 123 -7.79 -15.69 5.42
C LYS A 123 -7.21 -14.39 4.86
N ALA A 124 -7.60 -13.24 5.40
CA ALA A 124 -7.06 -11.94 4.99
C ALA A 124 -5.53 -11.87 5.17
N TYR A 125 -5.03 -12.32 6.32
CA TYR A 125 -3.61 -12.36 6.59
C TYR A 125 -2.84 -13.32 5.66
N GLN A 126 -3.35 -14.53 5.40
CA GLN A 126 -2.69 -15.50 4.53
C GLN A 126 -2.65 -15.01 3.07
N VAL A 127 -3.70 -14.34 2.59
CA VAL A 127 -3.70 -13.70 1.27
C VAL A 127 -2.59 -12.64 1.18
N HIS A 128 -2.49 -11.74 2.17
CA HIS A 128 -1.43 -10.74 2.22
C HIS A 128 -0.02 -11.35 2.39
N LYS A 129 0.10 -12.47 3.09
CA LYS A 129 1.34 -13.26 3.17
C LYS A 129 1.71 -13.85 1.81
N CYS A 130 0.73 -14.32 1.02
CA CYS A 130 0.93 -14.72 -0.36
C CYS A 130 1.40 -13.53 -1.23
N TYR A 131 0.79 -12.35 -1.10
CA TYR A 131 1.23 -11.15 -1.83
C TYR A 131 2.71 -10.83 -1.56
N HIS A 132 3.13 -10.89 -0.30
CA HIS A 132 4.53 -10.73 0.07
C HIS A 132 5.42 -11.79 -0.57
N ARG A 133 5.03 -13.07 -0.52
CA ARG A 133 5.82 -14.16 -1.09
C ARG A 133 6.02 -14.03 -2.60
N GLU A 134 4.99 -13.57 -3.33
CA GLU A 134 5.07 -13.41 -4.78
C GLU A 134 5.96 -12.24 -5.19
N ASN A 135 5.96 -11.13 -4.45
CA ASN A 135 6.87 -10.01 -4.67
C ASN A 135 7.11 -9.19 -3.38
N PRO A 136 8.15 -9.52 -2.59
CA PRO A 136 8.42 -8.87 -1.31
C PRO A 136 8.70 -7.37 -1.44
N GLU A 137 9.41 -6.97 -2.50
CA GLU A 137 9.82 -5.58 -2.74
C GLU A 137 8.61 -4.71 -3.08
N LEU A 138 7.77 -5.16 -4.01
CA LEU A 138 6.55 -4.45 -4.37
C LEU A 138 5.59 -4.37 -3.18
N TYR A 139 5.41 -5.47 -2.46
CA TYR A 139 4.52 -5.48 -1.30
C TYR A 139 5.02 -4.53 -0.20
N SER A 140 6.32 -4.48 0.07
CA SER A 140 6.91 -3.49 0.99
C SER A 140 6.70 -2.05 0.50
N LEU A 141 6.76 -1.82 -0.81
CA LEU A 141 6.52 -0.50 -1.41
C LEU A 141 5.06 -0.07 -1.23
N VAL A 142 4.10 -0.96 -1.50
CA VAL A 142 2.66 -0.71 -1.29
C VAL A 142 2.38 -0.32 0.15
N LEU A 143 2.90 -1.06 1.12
CA LEU A 143 2.68 -0.74 2.53
C LEU A 143 3.31 0.57 2.97
N HIS A 144 4.49 0.90 2.43
CA HIS A 144 5.13 2.19 2.70
C HIS A 144 4.24 3.34 2.21
N TYR A 145 3.73 3.26 0.99
CA TYR A 145 2.82 4.28 0.48
C TYR A 145 1.48 4.29 1.20
N TRP A 146 0.95 3.13 1.62
CA TRP A 146 -0.31 3.06 2.37
C TRP A 146 -0.17 3.78 3.72
N GLU A 147 0.87 3.48 4.50
CA GLU A 147 1.12 4.12 5.80
C GLU A 147 1.38 5.63 5.64
N ASN A 148 2.08 6.04 4.58
CA ASN A 148 2.24 7.47 4.29
C ASN A 148 0.91 8.14 3.91
N ALA A 149 0.06 7.47 3.13
CA ALA A 149 -1.23 8.00 2.70
C ALA A 149 -2.23 8.07 3.86
N SER A 150 -2.19 7.11 4.79
CA SER A 150 -3.09 7.08 5.95
C SER A 150 -2.72 8.10 7.04
N GLN A 151 -1.51 8.63 7.01
CA GLN A 151 -1.04 9.64 7.97
C GLN A 151 -1.30 11.08 7.55
N LYS A 152 -1.62 11.33 6.27
CA LYS A 152 -1.98 12.66 5.76
C LYS A 152 -3.37 13.05 6.28
#